data_AF-A0A959CEP9-F1
#
_entry.id   AF-A0A959CEP9-F1
#
_cell.length_a   1.000
_cell.length_b   1.000
_cell.length_c   1.000
_cell.angle_alpha   90.00
_cell.angle_beta   90.00
_cell.angle_gamma   90.00
#
_symmetry.space_group_name_H-M   'P 1'
#
loop_
_entity.id
_entity.type
_entity.pdbx_description
1 polymer ?
#
loop_
_entity_poly.entity_id
_entity_poly.type
_entity_poly.pdbx_seq_one_letter_code
_entity_poly.pdbx_strand_id
1 'polypeptide(L)'
;RFNPGTLESELFGSGYGIPAKNANAFALLSTGELAIGARRGIYFFHPDSLRANPELPVPYLTSFRVFDEDTALPGQGELRLSYRQNFFSLEFSAIGFNLPEQNTFAYQLVGVDEDWVYAGKRRFASYTNIPGGRYQFRLKAANNEGAWNPEPYTLDIFITTPWWKAWWFWLSLGLFIVLDTVLFVRWRIAQVRRKEAMKADFDRKLANVELNALRAQMNPHFIFNCLNSIDYYILKNDTDKASDYLNRFSRLIRLILQNSRSEYVNLKDELESLKLYIEMESLRFEQQFDYEVKVGRGLRIEEIEIPPMLLQPYVENAIWHGLVHKEEGKGHLDLAITRQNGTLHCVIEDNGIGREEARRLRSKTATRRKSMGMSITQDRISMINKLYNANASVEVIDLTDDNGKGMGTRVVL
;
A
#
# COMPACT_ATOMS: atom_id res chain seq x y z
N ARG A 1 -44.98 -57.87 -53.47
CA ARG A 1 -44.29 -58.99 -54.12
C ARG A 1 -43.35 -59.61 -53.10
N PHE A 2 -43.37 -60.93 -52.90
CA PHE A 2 -42.46 -61.61 -51.99
C PHE A 2 -41.60 -62.56 -52.81
N ASN A 3 -40.28 -62.47 -52.66
CA ASN A 3 -39.35 -63.38 -53.30
C ASN A 3 -38.97 -64.49 -52.29
N PRO A 4 -39.43 -65.74 -52.48
CA PRO A 4 -39.15 -66.82 -51.54
C PRO A 4 -37.67 -67.22 -51.50
N GLY A 5 -36.86 -66.87 -52.51
CA GLY A 5 -35.43 -67.17 -52.55
C GLY A 5 -34.56 -66.19 -51.74
N THR A 6 -34.88 -64.90 -51.74
CA THR A 6 -34.16 -63.88 -50.96
C THR A 6 -34.84 -63.53 -49.63
N LEU A 7 -36.08 -64.02 -49.43
CA LEU A 7 -36.96 -63.65 -48.32
C LEU A 7 -37.29 -62.14 -48.27
N GLU A 8 -37.07 -61.41 -49.37
CA GLU A 8 -37.37 -60.00 -49.46
C GLU A 8 -38.81 -59.76 -49.90
N SER A 9 -39.43 -58.73 -49.31
CA SER A 9 -40.77 -58.30 -49.63
C SER A 9 -40.78 -56.87 -50.15
N GLU A 10 -41.33 -56.67 -51.33
CA GLU A 10 -41.63 -55.35 -51.89
C GLU A 10 -43.11 -55.03 -51.68
N LEU A 11 -43.38 -53.85 -51.12
CA LEU A 11 -44.72 -53.40 -50.80
C LEU A 11 -45.18 -52.33 -51.79
N PHE A 12 -46.23 -52.64 -52.56
CA PHE A 12 -46.85 -51.71 -53.50
C PHE A 12 -48.11 -51.15 -52.87
N GLY A 13 -48.06 -49.88 -52.48
CA GLY A 13 -49.19 -49.18 -51.82
C GLY A 13 -49.93 -48.22 -52.76
N SER A 14 -50.68 -47.29 -52.16
CA SER A 14 -51.44 -46.25 -52.88
C SER A 14 -50.60 -45.37 -53.80
N GLY A 15 -49.30 -45.26 -53.51
CA GLY A 15 -48.36 -44.57 -54.35
C GLY A 15 -48.19 -45.14 -55.76
N TYR A 16 -48.39 -46.45 -55.92
CA TYR A 16 -48.29 -47.13 -57.22
C TYR A 16 -49.63 -47.20 -57.95
N GLY A 17 -50.59 -46.33 -57.59
CA GLY A 17 -51.91 -46.27 -58.21
C GLY A 17 -52.92 -47.29 -57.69
N ILE A 18 -52.60 -48.04 -56.62
CA ILE A 18 -53.50 -49.00 -55.96
C ILE A 18 -54.27 -48.30 -54.82
N PRO A 19 -55.51 -47.80 -55.02
CA PRO A 19 -56.20 -46.96 -54.04
C PRO A 19 -56.68 -47.71 -52.79
N ALA A 20 -56.49 -49.03 -52.76
CA ALA A 20 -57.07 -49.93 -51.79
C ALA A 20 -56.21 -50.06 -50.53
N LYS A 21 -56.59 -49.37 -49.45
CA LYS A 21 -56.04 -49.66 -48.11
C LYS A 21 -56.56 -50.97 -47.48
N ASN A 22 -57.39 -51.75 -48.19
CA ASN A 22 -57.97 -53.02 -47.72
C ASN A 22 -58.35 -53.89 -48.93
N ALA A 23 -57.43 -54.73 -49.38
CA ALA A 23 -57.72 -55.78 -50.36
C ALA A 23 -58.39 -56.95 -49.63
N ASN A 24 -59.58 -57.37 -50.09
CA ASN A 24 -60.38 -58.41 -49.45
C ASN A 24 -60.40 -59.71 -50.25
N ALA A 25 -60.05 -59.66 -51.54
CA ALA A 25 -59.98 -60.81 -52.43
C ALA A 25 -58.97 -60.55 -53.55
N PHE A 26 -58.35 -61.61 -54.05
CA PHE A 26 -57.50 -61.58 -55.24
C PHE A 26 -57.75 -62.82 -56.10
N ALA A 27 -57.65 -62.67 -57.42
CA ALA A 27 -57.74 -63.78 -58.37
C ALA A 27 -56.78 -63.56 -59.55
N LEU A 28 -56.09 -64.61 -59.98
CA LEU A 28 -55.31 -64.60 -61.23
C LEU A 28 -56.24 -64.99 -62.38
N LEU A 29 -56.39 -64.10 -63.37
CA LEU A 29 -57.22 -64.34 -64.54
C LEU A 29 -56.48 -65.18 -65.57
N SER A 30 -57.23 -65.83 -66.47
CA SER A 30 -56.66 -66.59 -67.60
C SER A 30 -55.86 -65.72 -68.57
N THR A 31 -56.04 -64.41 -68.54
CA THR A 31 -55.26 -63.41 -69.28
C THR A 31 -53.86 -63.16 -68.67
N GLY A 32 -53.59 -63.68 -67.48
CA GLY A 32 -52.36 -63.40 -66.72
C GLY A 32 -52.41 -62.10 -65.91
N GLU A 33 -53.56 -61.42 -65.86
CA GLU A 33 -53.78 -60.27 -64.97
C GLU A 33 -54.14 -60.71 -63.56
N LEU A 34 -53.67 -59.97 -62.56
CA LEU A 34 -54.12 -60.10 -61.19
C LEU A 34 -55.28 -59.13 -60.95
N ALA A 35 -56.44 -59.67 -60.61
CA ALA A 35 -57.60 -58.91 -60.17
C ALA A 35 -57.59 -58.80 -58.64
N ILE A 36 -57.58 -57.57 -58.12
CA ILE A 36 -57.66 -57.29 -56.67
C ILE A 36 -58.99 -56.61 -56.36
N GLY A 37 -59.81 -57.29 -55.57
CA GLY A 37 -61.07 -56.75 -55.05
C GLY A 37 -60.84 -55.93 -53.77
N ALA A 38 -61.28 -54.68 -53.79
CA ALA A 38 -61.20 -53.77 -52.65
C ALA A 38 -62.53 -53.04 -52.43
N ARG A 39 -62.64 -52.35 -51.29
CA ARG A 39 -63.85 -51.60 -50.91
C ARG A 39 -64.37 -50.61 -51.96
N ARG A 40 -63.51 -50.10 -52.84
CA ARG A 40 -63.84 -49.06 -53.84
C ARG A 40 -63.80 -49.54 -55.29
N GLY A 41 -63.71 -50.86 -55.52
CA GLY A 41 -63.72 -51.43 -56.87
C GLY A 41 -62.81 -52.64 -57.02
N ILE A 42 -62.70 -53.12 -58.26
CA ILE A 42 -61.79 -54.18 -58.67
C ILE A 42 -60.69 -53.54 -59.51
N TYR A 43 -59.44 -53.83 -59.18
CA TYR A 43 -58.26 -53.34 -59.87
C TYR A 43 -57.61 -54.48 -60.65
N PHE A 44 -57.22 -54.22 -61.89
CA PHE A 44 -56.54 -55.19 -62.75
C PHE A 44 -55.15 -54.67 -63.09
N PHE A 45 -54.14 -55.53 -62.99
CA PHE A 45 -52.80 -55.24 -63.48
C PHE A 45 -52.05 -56.53 -63.80
N HIS A 46 -51.08 -56.44 -64.69
CA HIS A 46 -50.14 -57.54 -64.94
C HIS A 46 -48.96 -57.46 -63.94
N PRO A 47 -48.67 -58.51 -63.16
CA PRO A 47 -47.52 -58.52 -62.24
C PRO A 47 -46.19 -58.16 -62.91
N ASP A 48 -46.00 -58.59 -64.16
CA ASP A 48 -44.77 -58.36 -64.94
C ASP A 48 -44.66 -56.94 -65.50
N SER A 49 -45.74 -56.15 -65.44
CA SER A 49 -45.75 -54.76 -65.90
C SER A 49 -45.25 -53.76 -64.85
N LEU A 50 -45.01 -54.23 -63.62
CA LEU A 50 -44.43 -53.42 -62.55
C LEU A 50 -42.97 -53.08 -62.88
N ARG A 51 -42.71 -51.79 -63.12
CA ARG A 51 -41.36 -51.28 -63.37
C ARG A 51 -40.73 -50.84 -62.06
N ALA A 52 -39.47 -51.22 -61.85
CA ALA A 52 -38.63 -50.63 -60.81
C ALA A 52 -38.49 -49.12 -61.03
N ASN A 53 -38.26 -48.36 -59.97
CA ASN A 53 -38.00 -46.94 -60.04
C ASN A 53 -36.48 -46.69 -60.22
N PRO A 54 -35.99 -46.39 -61.44
CA PRO A 54 -34.57 -46.06 -61.65
C PRO A 54 -34.22 -44.64 -61.20
N GLU A 55 -35.21 -43.82 -60.83
CA GLU A 55 -34.98 -42.43 -60.42
C GLU A 55 -34.23 -42.39 -59.08
N LEU A 56 -33.06 -41.76 -59.10
CA LEU A 56 -32.25 -41.48 -57.93
C LEU A 56 -32.52 -40.04 -57.48
N PRO A 57 -33.12 -39.84 -56.29
CA PRO A 57 -33.60 -38.52 -55.87
C PRO A 57 -32.42 -37.63 -55.52
N VAL A 58 -32.35 -36.40 -56.05
CA VAL A 58 -31.20 -35.50 -55.84
C VAL A 58 -31.31 -34.82 -54.47
N PRO A 59 -30.44 -35.11 -53.49
CA PRO A 59 -30.49 -34.49 -52.17
C PRO A 59 -30.03 -33.02 -52.22
N TYR A 60 -30.69 -32.18 -51.44
CA TYR A 60 -30.33 -30.77 -51.26
C TYR A 60 -30.69 -30.30 -49.85
N LEU A 61 -30.01 -29.25 -49.38
CA LEU A 61 -30.34 -28.59 -48.11
C LEU A 61 -31.49 -27.61 -48.31
N THR A 62 -32.48 -27.66 -47.42
CA THR A 62 -33.61 -26.71 -47.42
C THR A 62 -33.34 -25.52 -46.52
N SER A 63 -32.73 -25.76 -45.36
CA SER A 63 -32.40 -24.71 -44.40
C SER A 63 -31.16 -25.08 -43.60
N PHE A 64 -30.47 -24.05 -43.11
CA PHE A 64 -29.39 -24.18 -42.14
C PHE A 64 -29.70 -23.23 -40.99
N ARG A 65 -29.83 -23.77 -39.78
CA ARG A 65 -30.13 -22.99 -38.59
C ARG A 65 -28.96 -22.98 -37.63
N VAL A 66 -28.68 -21.84 -37.04
CA VAL A 66 -27.74 -21.66 -35.94
C VAL A 66 -28.53 -21.14 -34.76
N PHE A 67 -28.52 -21.84 -33.63
CA PHE A 67 -29.38 -21.49 -32.48
C PHE A 67 -30.86 -21.33 -32.84
N ASP A 68 -31.38 -22.26 -33.66
CA ASP A 68 -32.76 -22.27 -34.17
C ASP A 68 -33.16 -21.05 -35.04
N GLU A 69 -32.19 -20.22 -35.44
CA GLU A 69 -32.40 -19.11 -36.37
C GLU A 69 -31.88 -19.46 -37.77
N ASP A 70 -32.72 -19.26 -38.80
CA ASP A 70 -32.37 -19.49 -40.20
C ASP A 70 -31.18 -18.62 -40.62
N THR A 71 -30.15 -19.27 -41.14
CA THR A 71 -28.91 -18.65 -41.63
C THR A 71 -28.75 -18.98 -43.11
N ALA A 72 -28.36 -17.99 -43.90
CA ALA A 72 -28.19 -18.16 -45.34
C ALA A 72 -27.10 -19.21 -45.66
N LEU A 73 -27.48 -20.18 -46.49
CA LEU A 73 -26.53 -21.14 -47.05
C LEU A 73 -25.65 -20.46 -48.11
N PRO A 74 -24.33 -20.74 -48.15
CA PRO A 74 -23.48 -20.24 -49.22
C PRO A 74 -23.92 -20.89 -50.53
N GLY A 75 -24.22 -20.08 -51.55
CA GLY A 75 -24.58 -20.60 -52.88
C GLY A 75 -23.43 -21.39 -53.54
N GLN A 76 -22.18 -21.03 -53.24
CA GLN A 76 -20.96 -21.78 -53.54
C GLN A 76 -19.91 -21.51 -52.45
N GLY A 77 -19.13 -22.53 -52.07
CA GLY A 77 -17.99 -22.39 -51.16
C GLY A 77 -18.22 -22.94 -49.74
N GLU A 78 -17.31 -22.56 -48.84
CA GLU A 78 -17.23 -23.01 -47.44
C GLU A 78 -18.14 -22.18 -46.53
N LEU A 79 -18.98 -22.84 -45.72
CA LEU A 79 -19.77 -22.19 -44.68
C LEU A 79 -18.88 -21.87 -43.48
N ARG A 80 -18.70 -20.58 -43.18
CA ARG A 80 -17.86 -20.14 -42.06
C ARG A 80 -18.70 -19.74 -40.85
N LEU A 81 -18.43 -20.41 -39.73
CA LEU A 81 -19.07 -20.17 -38.44
C LEU A 81 -18.06 -19.64 -37.44
N SER A 82 -18.49 -18.74 -36.55
CA SER A 82 -17.67 -18.36 -35.40
C SER A 82 -17.63 -19.49 -34.38
N TYR A 83 -16.60 -19.56 -33.53
CA TYR A 83 -16.55 -20.50 -32.40
C TYR A 83 -17.76 -20.43 -31.46
N ARG A 84 -18.54 -19.33 -31.49
CA ARG A 84 -19.77 -19.16 -30.72
C ARG A 84 -20.97 -19.84 -31.37
N GLN A 85 -20.93 -20.09 -32.68
CA GLN A 85 -21.99 -20.71 -33.48
C GLN A 85 -21.76 -22.22 -33.56
N ASN A 86 -21.55 -22.86 -32.40
CA ASN A 86 -21.20 -24.27 -32.28
C ASN A 86 -22.42 -25.20 -32.13
N PHE A 87 -23.62 -24.65 -32.25
CA PHE A 87 -24.88 -25.38 -32.30
C PHE A 87 -25.61 -25.01 -33.59
N PHE A 88 -25.81 -26.01 -34.45
CA PHE A 88 -26.47 -25.84 -35.74
C PHE A 88 -27.28 -27.06 -36.13
N SER A 89 -28.30 -26.85 -36.95
CA SER A 89 -29.08 -27.91 -37.56
C SER A 89 -29.22 -27.70 -39.06
N LEU A 90 -29.18 -28.80 -39.80
CA LEU A 90 -29.38 -28.83 -41.24
C LEU A 90 -30.71 -29.51 -41.52
N GLU A 91 -31.61 -28.85 -42.23
CA GLU A 91 -32.78 -29.50 -42.81
C GLU A 91 -32.52 -29.79 -44.29
N PHE A 92 -33.02 -30.92 -44.75
CA PHE A 92 -32.75 -31.42 -46.09
C PHE A 92 -33.97 -32.12 -46.71
N SER A 93 -33.96 -32.14 -48.03
CA SER A 93 -34.96 -32.82 -48.84
C SER A 93 -34.28 -33.44 -50.05
N ALA A 94 -35.04 -34.16 -50.88
CA ALA A 94 -34.54 -34.64 -52.15
C ALA A 94 -35.59 -34.44 -53.24
N ILE A 95 -35.12 -34.07 -54.44
CA ILE A 95 -35.96 -33.94 -55.63
C ILE A 95 -36.06 -35.33 -56.26
N GLY A 96 -37.23 -35.95 -56.11
CA GLY A 96 -37.63 -37.14 -56.85
C GLY A 96 -39.13 -37.09 -57.07
N PHE A 97 -39.59 -37.35 -58.29
CA PHE A 97 -41.00 -37.21 -58.64
C PHE A 97 -41.81 -38.47 -58.31
N ASN A 98 -41.15 -39.63 -58.28
CA ASN A 98 -41.75 -40.89 -57.89
C ASN A 98 -41.75 -41.05 -56.36
N LEU A 99 -42.92 -40.94 -55.74
CA LEU A 99 -43.14 -41.19 -54.31
C LEU A 99 -42.17 -40.46 -53.35
N PRO A 100 -42.08 -39.12 -53.42
CA PRO A 100 -41.13 -38.33 -52.63
C PRO A 100 -41.26 -38.50 -51.11
N GLU A 101 -42.44 -38.90 -50.60
CA GLU A 101 -42.69 -39.16 -49.18
C GLU A 101 -42.06 -40.48 -48.67
N GLN A 102 -41.62 -41.33 -49.60
CA GLN A 102 -40.95 -42.60 -49.28
C GLN A 102 -39.43 -42.52 -49.40
N ASN A 103 -38.89 -41.37 -49.82
CA ASN A 103 -37.46 -41.15 -49.85
C ASN A 103 -36.88 -41.27 -48.44
N THR A 104 -35.74 -41.95 -48.34
CA THR A 104 -34.98 -42.08 -47.10
C THR A 104 -33.63 -41.39 -47.20
N PHE A 105 -33.09 -40.98 -46.07
CA PHE A 105 -31.89 -40.16 -46.00
C PHE A 105 -30.84 -40.78 -45.08
N ALA A 106 -29.58 -40.56 -45.42
CA ALA A 106 -28.45 -40.81 -44.55
C ALA A 106 -27.49 -39.64 -44.64
N TYR A 107 -26.93 -39.24 -43.51
CA TYR A 107 -26.01 -38.12 -43.43
C TYR A 107 -24.77 -38.47 -42.60
N GLN A 108 -23.72 -37.68 -42.75
CA GLN A 108 -22.50 -37.80 -41.96
C GLN A 108 -21.83 -36.42 -41.85
N LEU A 109 -21.40 -36.03 -40.66
CA LEU A 109 -20.48 -34.90 -40.46
C LEU A 109 -19.07 -35.45 -40.22
N VAL A 110 -18.23 -35.40 -41.26
CA VAL A 110 -16.85 -35.88 -41.20
C VAL A 110 -16.07 -35.06 -40.18
N GLY A 111 -15.45 -35.76 -39.21
CA GLY A 111 -14.77 -35.17 -38.06
C GLY A 111 -15.60 -35.12 -36.79
N VAL A 112 -16.87 -35.55 -36.84
CA VAL A 112 -17.76 -35.69 -35.68
C VAL A 112 -18.39 -37.09 -35.64
N ASP A 113 -19.02 -37.51 -36.75
CA ASP A 113 -19.62 -38.85 -36.86
C ASP A 113 -18.57 -39.87 -37.32
N GLU A 114 -18.52 -41.03 -36.67
CA GLU A 114 -17.66 -42.15 -37.07
C GLU A 114 -18.11 -42.75 -38.41
N ASP A 115 -19.43 -42.95 -38.59
CA ASP A 115 -20.06 -43.58 -39.76
C ASP A 115 -21.34 -42.87 -40.20
N TRP A 116 -21.94 -43.31 -41.31
CA TRP A 116 -23.22 -42.79 -41.82
C TRP A 116 -24.37 -42.97 -40.81
N VAL A 117 -25.07 -41.89 -40.51
CA VAL A 117 -26.30 -41.88 -39.71
C VAL A 117 -27.50 -42.07 -40.63
N TYR A 118 -28.14 -43.23 -40.56
CA TYR A 118 -29.35 -43.56 -41.32
C TYR A 118 -30.58 -42.93 -40.66
N ALA A 119 -31.08 -41.85 -41.26
CA ALA A 119 -32.16 -41.04 -40.72
C ALA A 119 -33.57 -41.54 -41.10
N GLY A 120 -33.67 -42.54 -41.99
CA GLY A 120 -34.94 -43.00 -42.55
C GLY A 120 -35.66 -41.83 -43.22
N LYS A 121 -36.90 -41.54 -42.82
CA LYS A 121 -37.68 -40.42 -43.37
C LYS A 121 -37.40 -39.07 -42.69
N ARG A 122 -36.57 -39.02 -41.66
CA ARG A 122 -36.25 -37.77 -40.96
C ARG A 122 -35.45 -36.85 -41.89
N ARG A 123 -35.85 -35.58 -41.92
CA ARG A 123 -35.34 -34.53 -42.83
C ARG A 123 -34.45 -33.49 -42.16
N PHE A 124 -33.90 -33.80 -40.99
CA PHE A 124 -32.99 -32.91 -40.29
C PHE A 124 -31.88 -33.65 -39.55
N ALA A 125 -30.76 -32.96 -39.35
CA ALA A 125 -29.63 -33.33 -38.51
C ALA A 125 -29.28 -32.16 -37.60
N SER A 126 -28.97 -32.40 -36.32
CA SER A 126 -28.59 -31.37 -35.36
C SER A 126 -27.26 -31.74 -34.71
N TYR A 127 -26.37 -30.77 -34.60
CA TYR A 127 -25.04 -30.89 -34.01
C TYR A 127 -24.86 -29.84 -32.93
N THR A 128 -24.43 -30.30 -31.76
CA THR A 128 -24.27 -29.47 -30.56
C THR A 128 -22.82 -29.44 -30.13
N ASN A 129 -22.34 -28.27 -29.71
CA ASN A 129 -21.03 -28.07 -29.09
C ASN A 129 -19.86 -28.56 -29.96
N ILE A 130 -19.94 -28.34 -31.27
CA ILE A 130 -18.87 -28.75 -32.19
C ILE A 130 -17.62 -27.88 -31.98
N PRO A 131 -16.44 -28.47 -31.78
CA PRO A 131 -15.19 -27.72 -31.64
C PRO A 131 -14.85 -26.86 -32.86
N GLY A 132 -13.91 -25.92 -32.69
CA GLY A 132 -13.34 -25.19 -33.83
C GLY A 132 -12.53 -26.14 -34.71
N GLY A 133 -12.74 -26.10 -36.02
CA GLY A 133 -12.15 -27.03 -36.97
C GLY A 133 -12.76 -26.96 -38.36
N ARG A 134 -12.26 -27.81 -39.27
CA ARG A 134 -12.81 -28.02 -40.61
C ARG A 134 -13.61 -29.32 -40.59
N TYR A 135 -14.85 -29.25 -41.07
CA TYR A 135 -15.80 -30.36 -41.14
C TYR A 135 -16.40 -30.43 -42.54
N GLN A 136 -16.88 -31.60 -42.93
CA GLN A 136 -17.62 -31.78 -44.18
C GLN A 136 -18.92 -32.53 -43.89
N PHE A 137 -20.04 -31.87 -44.14
CA PHE A 137 -21.35 -32.51 -44.08
C PHE A 137 -21.62 -33.23 -45.40
N ARG A 138 -22.02 -34.50 -45.30
CA ARG A 138 -22.36 -35.37 -46.43
C ARG A 138 -23.80 -35.83 -46.29
N LEU A 139 -24.54 -35.82 -47.39
CA LEU A 139 -25.94 -36.23 -47.44
C LEU A 139 -26.20 -37.09 -48.68
N LYS A 140 -26.76 -38.27 -48.46
CA LYS A 140 -27.28 -39.13 -49.53
C LYS A 140 -28.76 -39.39 -49.30
N ALA A 141 -29.49 -39.55 -50.39
CA ALA A 141 -30.88 -39.96 -50.39
C ALA A 141 -31.00 -41.31 -51.09
N ALA A 142 -32.00 -42.09 -50.68
CA ALA A 142 -32.46 -43.27 -51.38
C ALA A 142 -33.91 -43.09 -51.79
N ASN A 143 -34.26 -43.64 -52.95
CA ASN A 143 -35.63 -43.68 -53.42
C ASN A 143 -36.50 -44.64 -52.57
N ASN A 144 -37.77 -44.75 -52.95
CA ASN A 144 -38.75 -45.65 -52.34
C ASN A 144 -38.36 -47.15 -52.38
N GLU A 145 -37.42 -47.55 -53.24
CA GLU A 145 -36.92 -48.93 -53.38
C GLU A 145 -35.56 -49.13 -52.67
N GLY A 146 -35.07 -48.12 -51.95
CA GLY A 146 -33.81 -48.22 -51.19
C GLY A 146 -32.55 -48.05 -52.04
N ALA A 147 -32.66 -47.62 -53.29
CA ALA A 147 -31.52 -47.32 -54.15
C ALA A 147 -30.89 -45.97 -53.73
N TRP A 148 -29.67 -46.02 -53.19
CA TRP A 148 -28.92 -44.84 -52.74
C TRP A 148 -28.18 -44.15 -53.87
N ASN A 149 -28.10 -42.82 -53.81
CA ASN A 149 -27.24 -42.08 -54.72
C ASN A 149 -25.76 -42.42 -54.51
N PRO A 150 -24.99 -42.62 -55.60
CA PRO A 150 -23.56 -42.94 -55.50
C PRO A 150 -22.72 -41.75 -55.04
N GLU A 151 -23.09 -40.54 -55.45
CA GLU A 151 -22.42 -39.30 -55.06
C GLU A 151 -23.27 -38.55 -54.01
N PRO A 152 -22.76 -38.35 -52.79
CA PRO A 152 -23.46 -37.58 -51.78
C PRO A 152 -23.36 -36.08 -52.07
N TYR A 153 -24.38 -35.33 -51.67
CA TYR A 153 -24.28 -33.88 -51.53
C TYR A 153 -23.29 -33.55 -50.42
N THR A 154 -22.40 -32.58 -50.65
CA THR A 154 -21.36 -32.17 -49.69
C THR A 154 -21.41 -30.68 -49.39
N LEU A 155 -21.25 -30.32 -48.12
CA LEU A 155 -21.08 -28.94 -47.65
C LEU A 155 -19.87 -28.85 -46.71
N ASP A 156 -18.89 -28.03 -47.06
CA ASP A 156 -17.73 -27.76 -46.20
C ASP A 156 -18.08 -26.71 -45.15
N ILE A 157 -17.79 -27.00 -43.88
CA ILE A 157 -18.10 -26.17 -42.73
C ILE A 157 -16.80 -25.87 -41.97
N PHE A 158 -16.48 -24.60 -41.79
CA PHE A 158 -15.33 -24.16 -41.00
C PHE A 158 -15.78 -23.38 -39.78
N ILE A 159 -15.47 -23.90 -38.59
CA ILE A 159 -15.74 -23.27 -37.31
C ILE A 159 -14.42 -22.66 -36.80
N THR A 160 -14.40 -21.33 -36.61
CA THR A 160 -13.19 -20.66 -36.09
C THR A 160 -12.80 -21.18 -34.70
N THR A 161 -11.52 -21.13 -34.35
CA THR A 161 -11.05 -21.49 -33.00
C THR A 161 -11.14 -20.26 -32.07
N PRO A 162 -11.56 -20.40 -30.80
CA PRO A 162 -11.58 -19.29 -29.86
C PRO A 162 -10.20 -18.66 -29.65
N TRP A 163 -10.14 -17.32 -29.62
CA TRP A 163 -8.89 -16.57 -29.54
C TRP A 163 -8.12 -16.79 -28.22
N TRP A 164 -8.80 -17.05 -27.10
CA TRP A 164 -8.15 -17.35 -25.81
C TRP A 164 -7.51 -18.75 -25.76
N LYS A 165 -7.79 -19.62 -26.73
CA LYS A 165 -7.08 -20.91 -26.86
C LYS A 165 -5.76 -20.77 -27.63
N ALA A 166 -5.51 -19.61 -28.27
CA ALA A 166 -4.26 -19.38 -28.98
C ALA A 166 -3.09 -19.15 -28.01
N TRP A 167 -1.89 -19.61 -28.38
CA TRP A 167 -0.69 -19.52 -27.53
C TRP A 167 -0.28 -18.07 -27.20
N TRP A 168 -0.54 -17.12 -28.11
CA TRP A 168 -0.21 -15.71 -27.91
C TRP A 168 -0.99 -15.08 -26.75
N PHE A 169 -2.21 -15.55 -26.48
CA PHE A 169 -3.03 -15.07 -25.36
C PHE A 169 -2.33 -15.37 -24.03
N TRP A 170 -1.92 -16.63 -23.84
CA TRP A 170 -1.18 -17.06 -22.66
C TRP A 170 0.17 -16.37 -22.50
N LEU A 171 0.87 -16.11 -23.61
CA LEU A 171 2.11 -15.31 -23.58
C LEU A 171 1.84 -13.88 -23.11
N SER A 172 0.81 -13.22 -23.64
CA SER A 172 0.46 -11.85 -23.24
C SER A 172 0.04 -11.76 -21.78
N LEU A 173 -0.72 -12.76 -21.29
CA LEU A 173 -1.12 -12.86 -19.88
C LEU A 173 0.10 -13.02 -18.96
N GLY A 174 1.06 -13.88 -19.34
CA GLY A 174 2.31 -14.04 -18.58
C GLY A 174 3.12 -12.75 -18.52
N LEU A 175 3.26 -12.03 -19.64
CA LEU A 175 3.97 -10.76 -19.69
C LEU A 175 3.29 -9.68 -18.82
N PHE A 176 1.96 -9.64 -18.83
CA PHE A 176 1.17 -8.73 -18.00
C PHE A 176 1.41 -8.98 -16.50
N ILE A 177 1.39 -10.23 -16.06
CA ILE A 177 1.67 -10.61 -14.66
C ILE A 177 3.09 -10.22 -14.23
N VAL A 178 4.07 -10.42 -15.11
CA VAL A 178 5.46 -10.02 -14.83
C VAL A 178 5.58 -8.50 -14.70
N LEU A 179 4.93 -7.74 -15.59
CA LEU A 179 4.93 -6.28 -15.54
C LEU A 179 4.32 -5.77 -14.23
N ASP A 180 3.14 -6.28 -13.84
CA ASP A 180 2.48 -5.90 -12.59
C ASP A 180 3.33 -6.23 -11.37
N THR A 181 3.98 -7.40 -11.37
CA THR A 181 4.89 -7.81 -10.28
C THR A 181 6.07 -6.83 -10.16
N VAL A 182 6.69 -6.46 -11.28
CA VAL A 182 7.82 -5.50 -11.30
C VAL A 182 7.38 -4.12 -10.81
N LEU A 183 6.22 -3.64 -11.26
CA LEU A 183 5.66 -2.35 -10.83
C LEU A 183 5.34 -2.36 -9.32
N PHE A 184 4.75 -3.44 -8.82
CA PHE A 184 4.45 -3.60 -7.40
C PHE A 184 5.72 -3.59 -6.53
N VAL A 185 6.75 -4.35 -6.93
CA VAL A 185 8.04 -4.38 -6.22
C VAL A 185 8.70 -2.99 -6.23
N ARG A 186 8.71 -2.31 -7.37
CA ARG A 186 9.26 -0.94 -7.47
C ARG A 186 8.52 0.05 -6.60
N TRP A 187 7.19 0.01 -6.60
CA TRP A 187 6.35 0.83 -5.73
C TRP A 187 6.65 0.55 -4.25
N ARG A 188 6.79 -0.73 -3.86
CA ARG A 188 7.09 -1.12 -2.49
C ARG A 188 8.46 -0.64 -2.03
N ILE A 189 9.50 -0.78 -2.85
CA ILE A 189 10.85 -0.29 -2.56
C ILE A 189 10.86 1.24 -2.39
N ALA A 190 10.14 1.97 -3.26
CA ALA A 190 10.04 3.42 -3.16
C ALA A 190 9.36 3.86 -1.85
N GLN A 191 8.33 3.14 -1.39
CA GLN A 191 7.66 3.38 -0.12
C GLN A 191 8.60 3.19 1.08
N VAL A 192 9.39 2.12 1.09
CA VAL A 192 10.36 1.85 2.17
C VAL A 192 11.42 2.95 2.24
N ARG A 193 12.02 3.31 1.10
CA ARG A 193 13.04 4.37 1.02
C ARG A 193 12.52 5.72 1.49
N ARG A 194 11.26 6.06 1.20
CA ARG A 194 10.64 7.32 1.68
C ARG A 194 10.51 7.35 3.20
N LYS A 195 10.14 6.22 3.82
CA LYS A 195 10.06 6.12 5.29
C LYS A 195 11.43 6.25 5.94
N GLU A 196 12.43 5.58 5.40
CA GLU A 196 13.81 5.68 5.90
C GLU A 196 14.36 7.10 5.78
N ALA A 197 14.17 7.76 4.63
CA ALA A 197 14.59 9.15 4.43
C ALA A 197 13.90 10.13 5.38
N MET A 198 12.59 9.95 5.62
CA MET A 198 11.84 10.78 6.56
C MET A 198 12.31 10.59 8.01
N LYS A 199 12.61 9.35 8.40
CA LYS A 199 13.18 9.05 9.71
C LYS A 199 14.56 9.69 9.89
N ALA A 200 15.44 9.55 8.89
CA ALA A 200 16.77 10.15 8.93
C ALA A 200 16.74 11.69 9.00
N ASP A 201 15.79 12.33 8.30
CA ASP A 201 15.60 13.78 8.38
C ASP A 201 15.09 14.23 9.77
N PHE A 202 14.16 13.46 10.34
CA PHE A 202 13.66 13.69 11.70
C PHE A 202 14.76 13.56 12.74
N ASP A 203 15.55 12.48 12.70
CA ASP A 203 16.67 12.24 13.62
C ASP A 203 17.72 13.37 13.51
N ARG A 204 18.01 13.85 12.30
CA ARG A 204 18.89 15.02 12.09
C ARG A 204 18.34 16.29 12.70
N LYS A 205 17.04 16.56 12.53
CA LYS A 205 16.39 17.74 13.12
C LYS A 205 16.41 17.66 14.64
N LEU A 206 16.15 16.49 15.22
CA LEU A 206 16.22 16.26 16.65
C LEU A 206 17.62 16.54 17.19
N ALA A 207 18.66 15.97 16.56
CA ALA A 207 20.05 16.23 16.94
C ALA A 207 20.42 17.73 16.86
N ASN A 208 19.94 18.46 15.84
CA ASN A 208 20.16 19.90 15.72
C ASN A 208 19.43 20.68 16.82
N VAL A 209 18.21 20.28 17.19
CA VAL A 209 17.46 20.90 18.29
C VAL A 209 18.18 20.68 19.61
N GLU A 210 18.63 19.46 19.90
CA GLU A 210 19.41 19.13 21.09
C GLU A 210 20.72 19.94 21.14
N LEU A 211 21.46 20.02 20.03
CA LEU A 211 22.67 20.84 19.94
C LEU A 211 22.40 22.33 20.19
N ASN A 212 21.31 22.87 19.66
CA ASN A 212 20.93 24.26 19.88
C ASN A 212 20.53 24.51 21.34
N ALA A 213 19.83 23.57 21.98
CA ALA A 213 19.51 23.64 23.41
C ALA A 213 20.78 23.63 24.27
N LEU A 214 21.73 22.73 23.98
CA LEU A 214 23.04 22.68 24.66
C LEU A 214 23.83 23.98 24.46
N ARG A 215 23.84 24.54 23.24
CA ARG A 215 24.48 25.83 22.95
C ARG A 215 23.84 26.99 23.72
N ALA A 216 22.52 26.98 23.89
CA ALA A 216 21.82 28.00 24.66
C ALA A 216 22.12 27.93 26.16
N GLN A 217 22.47 26.74 26.67
CA GLN A 217 22.90 26.56 28.07
C GLN A 217 24.34 27.04 28.32
N MET A 218 25.20 27.10 27.30
CA MET A 218 26.51 27.73 27.42
C MET A 218 26.36 29.24 27.25
N ASN A 219 26.58 30.03 28.31
CA ASN A 219 26.55 31.50 28.24
C ASN A 219 27.68 32.00 27.29
N PRO A 220 27.38 32.44 26.05
CA PRO A 220 28.44 32.72 25.08
C PRO A 220 29.28 33.92 25.50
N HIS A 221 28.66 34.87 26.21
CA HIS A 221 29.35 36.03 26.77
C HIS A 221 30.38 35.61 27.82
N PHE A 222 30.03 34.67 28.71
CA PHE A 222 30.97 34.10 29.67
C PHE A 222 32.18 33.45 28.97
N ILE A 223 31.94 32.66 27.91
CA ILE A 223 33.02 32.02 27.14
C ILE A 223 33.95 33.06 26.50
N PHE A 224 33.40 34.07 25.82
CA PHE A 224 34.21 35.14 25.23
C PHE A 224 35.03 35.88 26.30
N ASN A 225 34.46 36.15 27.47
CA ASN A 225 35.17 36.81 28.56
C ASN A 225 36.30 35.95 29.12
N CYS A 226 36.09 34.64 29.30
CA CYS A 226 37.13 33.73 29.74
C CYS A 226 38.30 33.69 28.74
N LEU A 227 38.01 33.64 27.44
CA LEU A 227 39.04 33.68 26.39
C LEU A 227 39.83 34.99 26.43
N ASN A 228 39.17 36.13 26.62
CA ASN A 228 39.84 37.42 26.75
C ASN A 228 40.71 37.51 28.02
N SER A 229 40.29 36.91 29.13
CA SER A 229 41.12 36.83 30.35
C SER A 229 42.36 35.97 30.16
N ILE A 230 42.25 34.86 29.43
CA ILE A 230 43.40 34.03 29.04
C ILE A 230 44.36 34.86 28.18
N ASP A 231 43.84 35.55 27.16
CA ASP A 231 44.63 36.43 26.29
C ASP A 231 45.33 37.55 27.07
N TYR A 232 44.63 38.17 28.04
CA TYR A 232 45.22 39.18 28.92
C TYR A 232 46.42 38.67 29.72
N TYR A 233 46.33 37.48 30.32
CA TYR A 233 47.47 36.91 31.07
C TYR A 233 48.63 36.51 30.15
N ILE A 234 48.33 36.03 28.93
CA ILE A 234 49.35 35.78 27.89
C ILE A 234 50.07 37.09 27.53
N LEU A 235 49.33 38.17 27.28
CA LEU A 235 49.88 39.49 26.94
C LEU A 235 50.67 40.12 28.10
N LYS A 236 50.30 39.83 29.35
CA LYS A 236 51.03 40.22 30.57
C LYS A 236 52.27 39.35 30.84
N ASN A 237 52.53 38.36 30.00
CA ASN A 237 53.62 37.39 30.15
C ASN A 237 53.52 36.56 31.45
N ASP A 238 52.32 36.40 32.00
CA ASP A 238 52.02 35.60 33.18
C ASP A 238 51.46 34.23 32.75
N THR A 239 52.34 33.43 32.15
CA THR A 239 52.01 32.16 31.51
C THR A 239 51.48 31.11 32.49
N ASP A 240 51.84 31.22 33.76
CA ASP A 240 51.36 30.32 34.83
C ASP A 240 49.90 30.60 35.14
N LYS A 241 49.51 31.87 35.33
CA LYS A 241 48.09 32.23 35.52
C LYS A 241 47.26 31.94 34.28
N ALA A 242 47.80 32.18 33.08
CA ALA A 242 47.11 31.82 31.83
C ALA A 242 46.81 30.31 31.75
N SER A 243 47.78 29.48 32.15
CA SER A 243 47.64 28.01 32.17
C SER A 243 46.67 27.53 33.25
N ASP A 244 46.71 28.09 34.46
CA ASP A 244 45.74 27.78 35.53
C ASP A 244 44.31 28.15 35.08
N TYR A 245 44.13 29.35 34.53
CA TYR A 245 42.85 29.83 34.02
C TYR A 245 42.30 28.94 32.90
N LEU A 246 43.15 28.53 31.95
CA LEU A 246 42.76 27.62 30.86
C LEU A 246 42.35 26.23 31.38
N ASN A 247 43.06 25.69 32.37
CA ASN A 247 42.72 24.40 32.97
C ASN A 247 41.38 24.46 33.70
N ARG A 248 41.14 25.51 34.49
CA ARG A 248 39.86 25.75 35.17
C ARG A 248 38.72 25.94 34.18
N PHE A 249 38.93 26.73 33.12
CA PHE A 249 37.97 26.90 32.03
C PHE A 249 37.60 25.56 31.38
N SER A 250 38.61 24.76 31.02
CA SER A 250 38.40 23.46 30.38
C SER A 250 37.62 22.49 31.27
N ARG A 251 37.89 22.49 32.58
CA ARG A 251 37.15 21.68 33.56
C ARG A 251 35.70 22.16 33.70
N LEU A 252 35.48 23.47 33.76
CA LEU A 252 34.13 24.05 33.87
C LEU A 252 33.27 23.72 32.66
N ILE A 253 33.80 23.88 31.44
CA ILE A 253 33.07 23.53 30.21
C ILE A 253 32.72 22.04 30.19
N ARG A 254 33.64 21.17 30.62
CA ARG A 254 33.36 19.72 30.69
C ARG A 254 32.23 19.42 31.68
N LEU A 255 32.25 20.01 32.87
CA LEU A 255 31.20 19.85 33.88
C LEU A 255 29.84 20.36 33.37
N ILE A 256 29.79 21.54 32.76
CA ILE A 256 28.55 22.09 32.18
C ILE A 256 27.98 21.16 31.10
N LEU A 257 28.83 20.66 30.19
CA LEU A 257 28.40 19.75 29.12
C LEU A 257 27.97 18.37 29.61
N GLN A 258 28.54 17.88 30.71
CA GLN A 258 28.14 16.62 31.34
C GLN A 258 26.81 16.78 32.09
N ASN A 259 26.70 17.82 32.91
CA ASN A 259 25.53 18.08 33.76
C ASN A 259 24.28 18.47 32.95
N SER A 260 24.46 19.17 31.82
CA SER A 260 23.37 19.60 30.93
C SER A 260 22.63 18.48 30.19
N ARG A 261 23.24 17.29 30.09
CA ARG A 261 22.65 16.11 29.43
C ARG A 261 21.73 15.32 30.36
N SER A 262 21.83 15.54 31.66
CA SER A 262 21.06 14.83 32.68
C SER A 262 19.83 15.65 33.08
N GLU A 263 18.73 14.96 33.40
CA GLU A 263 17.53 15.61 33.93
C GLU A 263 17.76 16.17 35.34
N TYR A 264 18.59 15.47 36.13
CA TYR A 264 19.03 15.83 37.47
C TYR A 264 20.54 15.62 37.62
N VAL A 265 21.15 16.34 38.55
CA VAL A 265 22.54 16.17 38.96
C VAL A 265 22.66 16.18 40.47
N ASN A 266 23.67 15.50 40.99
CA ASN A 266 23.95 15.51 42.41
C ASN A 266 24.33 16.94 42.83
N LEU A 267 23.87 17.36 44.01
CA LEU A 267 24.14 18.68 44.56
C LEU A 267 25.65 18.93 44.68
N LYS A 268 26.44 17.88 44.91
CA LYS A 268 27.90 17.93 44.84
C LYS A 268 28.41 18.47 43.49
N ASP A 269 27.92 17.95 42.38
CA ASP A 269 28.41 18.29 41.04
C ASP A 269 27.93 19.68 40.62
N GLU A 270 26.71 20.07 41.00
CA GLU A 270 26.24 21.47 40.87
C GLU A 270 27.18 22.40 41.65
N LEU A 271 27.47 22.10 42.92
CA LEU A 271 28.32 22.94 43.75
C LEU A 271 29.76 23.02 43.26
N GLU A 272 30.30 21.93 42.72
CA GLU A 272 31.62 21.91 42.10
C GLU A 272 31.66 22.84 40.87
N SER A 273 30.66 22.73 39.99
CA SER A 273 30.56 23.58 38.80
C SER A 273 30.36 25.06 39.19
N LEU A 274 29.56 25.32 40.22
CA LEU A 274 29.25 26.66 40.70
C LEU A 274 30.46 27.33 41.36
N LYS A 275 31.23 26.60 42.18
CA LYS A 275 32.49 27.10 42.76
C LYS A 275 33.48 27.47 41.68
N LEU A 276 33.68 26.58 40.71
CA LEU A 276 34.60 26.83 39.60
C LEU A 276 34.15 28.02 38.75
N TYR A 277 32.85 28.19 38.54
CA TYR A 277 32.30 29.39 37.90
C TYR A 277 32.61 30.67 38.69
N ILE A 278 32.34 30.71 40.00
CA ILE A 278 32.61 31.86 40.87
C ILE A 278 34.10 32.21 40.88
N GLU A 279 34.98 31.22 40.95
CA GLU A 279 36.43 31.41 40.91
C GLU A 279 36.88 32.06 39.59
N MET A 280 36.36 31.59 38.46
CA MET A 280 36.69 32.14 37.14
C MET A 280 36.25 33.60 36.99
N GLU A 281 35.09 33.94 37.54
CA GLU A 281 34.57 35.31 37.59
C GLU A 281 35.39 36.20 38.55
N SER A 282 35.75 35.69 39.74
CA SER A 282 36.58 36.40 40.72
C SER A 282 37.97 36.71 40.15
N LEU A 283 38.61 35.75 39.47
CA LEU A 283 39.89 35.95 38.79
C LEU A 283 39.80 37.02 37.71
N ARG A 284 38.70 37.04 36.92
CA ARG A 284 38.51 38.04 35.86
C ARG A 284 38.43 39.46 36.41
N PHE A 285 37.82 39.63 37.58
CA PHE A 285 37.70 40.92 38.26
C PHE A 285 38.79 41.16 39.30
N GLU A 286 39.98 40.57 39.11
CA GLU A 286 41.15 40.79 39.97
C GLU A 286 40.84 40.64 41.48
N GLN A 287 39.98 39.68 41.84
CA GLN A 287 39.55 39.40 43.22
C GLN A 287 38.85 40.59 43.93
N GLN A 288 38.12 41.42 43.18
CA GLN A 288 37.27 42.50 43.73
C GLN A 288 36.19 42.03 44.70
N PHE A 289 35.90 40.72 44.73
CA PHE A 289 34.99 40.12 45.70
C PHE A 289 35.54 38.80 46.25
N ASP A 290 35.21 38.54 47.51
CA ASP A 290 35.41 37.24 48.16
C ASP A 290 34.10 36.44 48.13
N TYR A 291 34.21 35.13 48.31
CA TYR A 291 33.05 34.26 48.40
C TYR A 291 33.23 33.19 49.46
N GLU A 292 32.12 32.75 50.05
CA GLU A 292 32.09 31.63 50.99
C GLU A 292 30.96 30.67 50.63
N VAL A 293 31.25 29.36 50.62
CA VAL A 293 30.25 28.31 50.39
C VAL A 293 30.11 27.47 51.65
N LYS A 294 28.99 27.64 52.35
CA LYS A 294 28.66 26.95 53.61
C LYS A 294 27.67 25.82 53.34
N VAL A 295 28.04 24.58 53.67
CA VAL A 295 27.14 23.42 53.61
C VAL A 295 26.82 22.96 55.04
N GLY A 296 25.53 22.86 55.36
CA GLY A 296 25.06 22.49 56.69
C GLY A 296 25.55 21.10 57.13
N ARG A 297 25.92 20.98 58.41
CA ARG A 297 26.41 19.72 59.00
C ARG A 297 25.29 18.67 58.95
N GLY A 298 25.48 17.60 58.17
CA GLY A 298 24.51 16.50 58.01
C GLY A 298 23.88 16.38 56.62
N LEU A 299 24.16 17.29 55.69
CA LEU A 299 23.76 17.15 54.29
C LEU A 299 24.67 16.17 53.55
N ARG A 300 24.09 15.09 53.00
CA ARG A 300 24.77 14.17 52.08
C ARG A 300 24.60 14.68 50.66
N ILE A 301 25.49 15.58 50.24
CA ILE A 301 25.41 16.26 48.94
C ILE A 301 25.55 15.32 47.75
N GLU A 302 26.09 14.12 47.98
CA GLU A 302 26.18 13.02 47.01
C GLU A 302 24.85 12.27 46.82
N GLU A 303 23.88 12.41 47.72
CA GLU A 303 22.57 11.71 47.65
C GLU A 303 21.43 12.66 47.27
N ILE A 304 21.69 13.97 47.20
CA ILE A 304 20.68 14.99 46.91
C ILE A 304 20.76 15.32 45.43
N GLU A 305 19.65 15.12 44.72
CA GLU A 305 19.52 15.47 43.30
C GLU A 305 18.78 16.79 43.13
N ILE A 306 19.31 17.66 42.29
CA ILE A 306 18.70 18.92 41.88
C ILE A 306 18.77 19.09 40.36
N PRO A 307 17.87 19.87 39.76
CA PRO A 307 17.99 20.24 38.35
C PRO A 307 19.33 20.94 38.10
N PRO A 308 20.05 20.62 37.00
CA PRO A 308 21.35 21.23 36.72
C PRO A 308 21.21 22.73 36.45
N MET A 309 22.20 23.53 36.84
CA MET A 309 22.25 24.99 36.62
C MET A 309 21.07 25.72 37.27
N LEU A 310 20.55 25.22 38.41
CA LEU A 310 19.47 25.87 39.15
C LEU A 310 19.98 27.09 39.93
N LEU A 311 21.18 26.99 40.52
CA LEU A 311 21.74 28.04 41.39
C LEU A 311 22.54 29.08 40.60
N GLN A 312 23.16 28.65 39.51
CA GLN A 312 24.06 29.47 38.70
C GLN A 312 23.47 30.81 38.23
N PRO A 313 22.21 30.90 37.75
CA PRO A 313 21.63 32.18 37.30
C PRO A 313 21.55 33.24 38.41
N TYR A 314 21.31 32.81 39.65
CA TYR A 314 21.21 33.72 40.80
C TYR A 314 22.61 34.18 41.26
N VAL A 315 23.59 33.28 41.26
CA VAL A 315 25.00 33.62 41.49
C VAL A 315 25.54 34.54 40.39
N GLU A 316 25.22 34.30 39.13
CA GLU A 316 25.58 35.17 38.02
C GLU A 316 25.01 36.58 38.23
N ASN A 317 23.74 36.70 38.59
CA ASN A 317 23.15 38.01 38.87
C ASN A 317 23.78 38.72 40.07
N ALA A 318 24.08 38.00 41.15
CA ALA A 318 24.75 38.54 42.33
C ALA A 318 26.12 39.15 41.96
N ILE A 319 26.94 38.43 41.20
CA ILE A 319 28.26 38.91 40.76
C ILE A 319 28.11 40.11 39.81
N TRP A 320 27.41 39.94 38.69
CA TRP A 320 27.39 40.92 37.62
C TRP A 320 26.58 42.18 37.93
N HIS A 321 25.46 42.06 38.64
CA HIS A 321 24.58 43.19 38.92
C HIS A 321 24.72 43.74 40.34
N GLY A 322 25.28 42.95 41.26
CA GLY A 322 25.58 43.38 42.62
C GLY A 322 27.05 43.80 42.77
N LEU A 323 27.96 42.83 42.71
CA LEU A 323 29.34 42.97 43.20
C LEU A 323 30.26 43.77 42.26
N VAL A 324 30.18 43.56 40.95
CA VAL A 324 31.07 44.19 39.95
C VAL A 324 30.90 45.72 39.87
N HIS A 325 29.72 46.23 40.24
CA HIS A 325 29.41 47.66 40.20
C HIS A 325 29.64 48.37 41.54
N LYS A 326 30.18 47.66 42.54
CA LYS A 326 30.46 48.23 43.85
C LYS A 326 31.75 49.04 43.81
N GLU A 327 31.62 50.36 44.00
CA GLU A 327 32.77 51.29 44.00
C GLU A 327 33.49 51.36 45.36
N GLU A 328 32.76 51.16 46.46
CA GLU A 328 33.28 51.27 47.83
C GLU A 328 33.23 49.94 48.58
N GLY A 329 34.41 49.48 49.03
CA GLY A 329 34.57 48.26 49.81
C GLY A 329 34.59 46.98 48.96
N LYS A 330 35.12 45.90 49.54
CA LYS A 330 35.23 44.60 48.85
C LYS A 330 33.85 43.93 48.74
N GLY A 331 33.56 43.34 47.58
CA GLY A 331 32.38 42.52 47.40
C GLY A 331 32.45 41.22 48.22
N HIS A 332 31.30 40.70 48.63
CA HIS A 332 31.19 39.40 49.30
C HIS A 332 29.96 38.65 48.80
N LEU A 333 30.16 37.38 48.46
CA LEU A 333 29.11 36.44 48.06
C LEU A 333 29.04 35.28 49.05
N ASP A 334 27.94 35.16 49.78
CA ASP A 334 27.65 34.05 50.67
C ASP A 334 26.68 33.07 49.98
N LEU A 335 27.10 31.81 49.85
CA LEU A 335 26.24 30.70 49.44
C LEU A 335 26.07 29.74 50.62
N ALA A 336 24.86 29.64 51.16
CA ALA A 336 24.55 28.76 52.28
C ALA A 336 23.51 27.71 51.87
N ILE A 337 23.85 26.44 52.05
CA ILE A 337 22.95 25.32 51.77
C ILE A 337 22.65 24.60 53.07
N THR A 338 21.37 24.58 53.43
CA THR A 338 20.88 23.98 54.67
C THR A 338 19.66 23.11 54.40
N ARG A 339 19.30 22.24 55.35
CA ARG A 339 18.04 21.51 55.33
C ARG A 339 17.19 22.00 56.49
N GLN A 340 16.00 22.52 56.20
CA GLN A 340 15.04 22.98 57.21
C GLN A 340 13.70 22.29 56.94
N ASN A 341 13.09 21.70 57.97
CA ASN A 341 11.79 21.02 57.88
C ASN A 341 11.69 19.95 56.77
N GLY A 342 12.81 19.29 56.43
CA GLY A 342 12.86 18.29 55.36
C GLY A 342 13.09 18.86 53.95
N THR A 343 13.03 20.18 53.78
CA THR A 343 13.26 20.88 52.52
C THR A 343 14.71 21.35 52.41
N LEU A 344 15.28 21.31 51.21
CA LEU A 344 16.58 21.89 50.92
C LEU A 344 16.40 23.41 50.75
N HIS A 345 17.15 24.21 51.51
CA HIS A 345 17.17 25.65 51.41
C HIS A 345 18.52 26.09 50.86
N CYS A 346 18.50 26.80 49.74
CA CYS A 346 19.68 27.37 49.10
C CYS A 346 19.60 28.90 49.18
N VAL A 347 20.47 29.49 50.00
CA VAL A 347 20.53 30.94 50.21
C VAL A 347 21.74 31.51 49.48
N ILE A 348 21.51 32.49 48.61
CA ILE A 348 22.55 33.23 47.89
C ILE A 348 22.44 34.68 48.31
N GLU A 349 23.46 35.21 48.95
CA GLU A 349 23.48 36.56 49.48
C GLU A 349 24.69 37.32 48.96
N ASP A 350 24.46 38.51 48.44
CA ASP A 350 25.51 39.44 48.00
C ASP A 350 25.44 40.72 48.81
N ASN A 351 26.59 41.36 49.02
CA ASN A 351 26.68 42.69 49.65
C ASN A 351 26.84 43.83 48.63
N GLY A 352 26.33 43.65 47.41
CA GLY A 352 26.48 44.56 46.28
C GLY A 352 25.63 45.84 46.39
N ILE A 353 25.50 46.55 45.26
CA ILE A 353 24.81 47.86 45.19
C ILE A 353 23.27 47.80 45.36
N GLY A 354 22.68 46.59 45.44
CA GLY A 354 21.23 46.39 45.49
C GLY A 354 20.51 46.58 44.15
N ARG A 355 19.27 46.07 44.06
CA ARG A 355 18.54 45.93 42.79
C ARG A 355 18.00 47.23 42.21
N GLU A 356 17.70 48.24 43.05
CA GLU A 356 17.25 49.55 42.57
C GLU A 356 18.36 50.32 41.87
N GLU A 357 19.55 50.34 42.45
CA GLU A 357 20.70 51.03 41.88
C GLU A 357 21.23 50.31 40.64
N ALA A 358 21.26 48.96 40.65
CA ALA A 358 21.56 48.17 39.47
C ALA A 358 20.59 48.45 38.30
N ARG A 359 19.30 48.69 38.59
CA ARG A 359 18.31 49.09 37.57
C ARG A 359 18.58 50.51 37.03
N ARG A 360 18.97 51.44 37.89
CA ARG A 360 19.34 52.82 37.48
C ARG A 360 20.56 52.81 36.55
N LEU A 361 21.61 52.06 36.88
CA LEU A 361 22.81 51.95 36.04
C LEU A 361 22.50 51.33 34.67
N ARG A 362 21.69 50.26 34.63
CA ARG A 362 21.24 49.63 33.37
C ARG A 362 20.40 50.55 32.48
N SER A 363 19.68 51.53 33.05
CA SER A 363 18.88 52.48 32.26
C SER A 363 19.75 53.50 31.50
N LYS A 364 20.98 53.76 31.98
CA LYS A 364 21.94 54.69 31.37
C LYS A 364 22.77 54.05 30.26
N THR A 365 22.95 52.73 30.27
CA THR A 365 23.68 51.99 29.22
C THR A 365 22.68 51.38 28.25
N ALA A 366 22.75 51.73 26.97
CA ALA A 366 21.74 51.40 25.93
C ALA A 366 21.68 49.91 25.51
N THR A 367 21.64 48.96 26.46
CA THR A 367 21.58 47.52 26.20
C THR A 367 20.32 46.92 26.80
N ARG A 368 19.21 46.96 26.04
CA ARG A 368 17.98 46.20 26.30
C ARG A 368 18.20 44.69 26.10
N ARG A 369 19.03 44.04 26.91
CA ARG A 369 18.92 42.57 27.07
C ARG A 369 18.00 42.31 28.25
N LYS A 370 16.74 41.96 27.94
CA LYS A 370 15.80 41.37 28.92
C LYS A 370 16.54 40.27 29.67
N SER A 371 16.40 40.23 31.00
CA SER A 371 17.00 39.23 31.88
C SER A 371 16.39 37.84 31.63
N MET A 372 16.74 37.21 30.51
CA MET A 372 16.20 35.90 30.13
C MET A 372 16.59 34.79 31.13
N GLY A 373 17.72 34.93 31.82
CA GLY A 373 18.18 33.93 32.80
C GLY A 373 17.20 33.70 33.96
N MET A 374 16.63 34.77 34.53
CA MET A 374 15.68 34.66 35.64
C MET A 374 14.32 34.10 35.18
N SER A 375 13.83 34.49 34.00
CA SER A 375 12.58 33.93 33.47
C SER A 375 12.73 32.44 33.14
N ILE A 376 13.86 32.02 32.57
CA ILE A 376 14.15 30.60 32.29
C ILE A 376 14.16 29.78 33.58
N THR A 377 14.77 30.31 34.64
CA THR A 377 14.87 29.60 35.93
C THR A 377 13.51 29.49 36.62
N GLN A 378 12.72 30.57 36.56
CA GLN A 378 11.36 30.60 37.11
C GLN A 378 10.41 29.68 36.34
N ASP A 379 10.51 29.64 35.01
CA ASP A 379 9.78 28.70 34.15
C ASP A 379 10.14 27.25 34.52
N ARG A 380 11.42 26.99 34.80
CA ARG A 380 11.92 25.66 35.20
C ARG A 380 11.37 25.21 36.56
N ILE A 381 11.38 26.10 37.56
CA ILE A 381 10.77 25.83 38.87
C ILE A 381 9.26 25.57 38.73
N SER A 382 8.57 26.34 37.89
CA SER A 382 7.14 26.13 37.61
C SER A 382 6.86 24.78 36.96
N MET A 383 7.76 24.30 36.09
CA MET A 383 7.65 23.01 35.43
C MET A 383 7.89 21.85 36.41
N ILE A 384 8.86 21.99 37.31
CA ILE A 384 9.15 20.99 38.36
C ILE A 384 7.96 20.84 39.30
N ASN A 385 7.36 21.94 39.75
CA ASN A 385 6.18 21.90 40.60
C ASN A 385 5.00 21.18 39.92
N LYS A 386 4.81 21.40 38.60
CA LYS A 386 3.74 20.76 37.82
C LYS A 386 3.96 19.27 37.57
N LEU A 387 5.18 18.86 37.22
CA LEU A 387 5.49 17.48 36.85
C LEU A 387 5.63 16.56 38.07
N TYR A 388 6.16 17.09 39.17
CA TYR A 388 6.59 16.27 40.31
C TYR A 388 5.82 16.57 41.60
N ASN A 389 4.80 17.43 41.54
CA ASN A 389 4.03 17.88 42.71
C ASN A 389 4.95 18.42 43.84
N ALA A 390 6.04 19.06 43.44
CA ALA A 390 7.00 19.68 44.33
C ALA A 390 6.52 21.07 44.76
N ASN A 391 7.01 21.54 45.91
CA ASN A 391 6.76 22.89 46.44
C ASN A 391 8.04 23.74 46.38
N ALA A 392 8.70 23.79 45.22
CA ALA A 392 9.87 24.65 45.03
C ALA A 392 9.40 26.11 44.84
N SER A 393 10.04 27.04 45.52
CA SER A 393 9.71 28.47 45.47
C SER A 393 10.98 29.29 45.50
N VAL A 394 10.92 30.50 44.94
CA VAL A 394 12.06 31.42 45.01
C VAL A 394 11.58 32.74 45.56
N GLU A 395 12.25 33.18 46.61
CA GLU A 395 12.05 34.48 47.22
C GLU A 395 13.31 35.33 47.02
N VAL A 396 13.13 36.57 46.58
CA VAL A 396 14.21 37.54 46.39
C VAL A 396 13.95 38.70 47.34
N ILE A 397 14.86 38.89 48.29
CA ILE A 397 14.79 39.86 49.38
C ILE A 397 15.86 40.92 49.13
N ASP A 398 15.45 42.18 49.08
CA ASP A 398 16.37 43.32 48.97
C ASP A 398 16.92 43.66 50.37
N LEU A 399 18.24 43.78 50.50
CA LEU A 399 18.90 44.18 51.76
C LEU A 399 19.14 45.69 51.72
N THR A 400 18.73 46.42 52.75
CA THR A 400 18.90 47.87 52.87
C THR A 400 19.58 48.26 54.18
N ASP A 401 20.31 49.37 54.19
CA ASP A 401 20.79 50.01 55.41
C ASP A 401 19.66 50.75 56.16
N ASP A 402 19.98 51.29 57.34
CA ASP A 402 19.05 52.06 58.18
C ASP A 402 18.51 53.33 57.49
N ASN A 403 19.13 53.76 56.38
CA ASN A 403 18.74 54.91 55.56
C ASN A 403 17.97 54.50 54.28
N GLY A 404 17.67 53.21 54.10
CA GLY A 404 16.99 52.68 52.92
C GLY A 404 17.87 52.55 51.67
N LYS A 405 19.20 52.71 51.77
CA LYS A 405 20.15 52.46 50.67
C LYS A 405 20.36 50.96 50.50
N GLY A 406 20.34 50.48 49.26
CA GLY A 406 20.59 49.06 48.96
C GLY A 406 22.00 48.63 49.40
N MET A 407 22.07 47.56 50.19
CA MET A 407 23.31 46.92 50.65
C MET A 407 23.52 45.51 50.05
N GLY A 408 22.64 45.09 49.14
CA GLY A 408 22.76 43.80 48.46
C GLY A 408 21.43 43.11 48.23
N THR A 409 21.50 41.83 47.88
CA THR A 409 20.34 40.98 47.61
C THR A 409 20.51 39.63 48.29
N ARG A 410 19.43 39.10 48.86
CA ARG A 410 19.34 37.72 49.34
C ARG A 410 18.31 36.96 48.52
N VAL A 411 18.70 35.85 47.91
CA VAL A 411 17.82 34.92 47.21
C VAL A 411 17.69 33.65 48.04
N VAL A 412 16.47 33.20 48.28
CA VAL A 412 16.15 31.95 48.97
C VAL A 412 15.41 31.03 47.99
N LEU A 413 16.01 29.89 47.68
CA LEU A 413 15.48 28.81 46.85
C LEU A 413 15.08 27.60 47.69
#